data_AF-A0A820M067-F1
#
_entry.id   AF-A0A820M067-F1
#
_cell.length_a   1.000
_cell.length_b   1.000
_cell.length_c   1.000
_cell.angle_alpha   90.00
_cell.angle_beta   90.00
_cell.angle_gamma   90.00
#
_symmetry.space_group_name_H-M   'P 1'
#
loop_
_entity.id
_entity.type
_entity.pdbx_description
1 polymer ?
#
loop_
_entity_poly.entity_id
_entity_poly.type
_entity_poly.pdbx_seq_one_letter_code
_entity_poly.pdbx_strand_id
1 'polypeptide(L)'
;MDAIFVCDRQYQHHAFSTSPASERLDRCLFYLDEIHTRGTDFKFPNEFRAAVTLGNGLTKDRLVQACMRMRKLGKGNGNDHISLTDILRWVYENTQQATWDGLHHWATQSLSFQQKISAFRNFDWNNYQQILTNIMMENLAKASLEAEILDLKTMYGHKKTFQTVYEIYSARYQYSNTGYSTEIHEAVSKRLLDYGGAKTLLTQLLDEEQQRELEREQEAEEERQQIRPIAAVPCEPILHHEIMNLCEMHDPILNLSRLPNVFCPITDAFIGTTFYRESQPGCWQENLWITTEFKRVIQTKGESLDPFLRPPRWILIYRNQHIIFLSPYEANELMDCLQYFYDKSPSKKL
;
A
#
# COMPACT_ATOMS: atom_id res chain seq x y z
N MET A 1 3.52 25.58 18.40
CA MET A 1 4.97 25.28 18.35
C MET A 1 5.06 23.78 18.27
N ASP A 2 5.63 23.26 17.19
CA ASP A 2 5.82 21.81 17.05
C ASP A 2 6.79 21.34 18.13
N ALA A 3 6.32 20.43 18.99
CA ALA A 3 7.10 19.88 20.08
C ALA A 3 7.78 18.59 19.61
N ILE A 4 9.08 18.46 19.90
CA ILE A 4 9.83 17.24 19.59
C ILE A 4 9.55 16.23 20.70
N PHE A 5 9.17 15.02 20.31
CA PHE A 5 8.88 13.92 21.23
C PHE A 5 9.89 12.78 21.09
N VAL A 6 10.07 12.06 22.19
CA VAL A 6 10.86 10.83 22.29
C VAL A 6 9.89 9.70 22.53
N CYS A 7 9.97 8.66 21.71
CA CYS A 7 9.29 7.40 21.94
C CYS A 7 10.30 6.43 22.58
N ASP A 8 10.00 5.89 23.75
CA ASP A 8 10.84 4.88 24.39
C ASP A 8 10.56 3.46 23.84
N ARG A 9 11.21 2.43 24.39
CA ARG A 9 11.04 1.04 23.92
C ARG A 9 9.71 0.42 24.36
N GLN A 10 9.01 1.07 25.29
CA GLN A 10 7.70 0.72 25.80
C GLN A 10 6.59 1.53 25.10
N TYR A 11 6.93 2.21 24.00
CA TYR A 11 6.03 3.06 23.21
C TYR A 11 5.43 4.23 24.00
N GLN A 12 6.10 4.68 25.06
CA GLN A 12 5.72 5.86 25.81
C GLN A 12 6.34 7.11 25.21
N HIS A 13 5.53 8.18 25.16
CA HIS A 13 5.92 9.45 24.57
C HIS A 13 6.32 10.45 25.66
N HIS A 14 7.53 10.99 25.52
CA HIS A 14 8.06 12.02 26.42
C HIS A 14 8.47 13.26 25.62
N ALA A 15 8.36 14.44 26.23
CA ALA A 15 8.94 15.63 25.63
C ALA A 15 10.47 15.49 25.54
N PHE A 16 11.06 15.83 24.41
CA PHE A 16 12.50 15.68 24.20
C PHE A 16 13.32 16.52 25.19
N SER A 17 12.89 17.74 25.49
CA SER A 17 13.58 18.66 26.40
C SER A 17 13.69 18.18 27.84
N THR A 18 12.76 17.34 28.30
CA THR A 18 12.74 16.80 29.67
C THR A 18 13.20 15.34 29.74
N SER A 19 13.46 14.72 28.59
CA SER A 19 13.88 13.33 28.49
C SER A 19 15.41 13.19 28.60
N PRO A 20 15.92 12.10 29.22
CA PRO A 20 17.35 11.76 29.19
C PRO A 20 17.93 11.60 27.78
N ALA A 21 17.07 11.43 26.76
CA ALA A 21 17.49 11.38 25.36
C ALA A 21 18.13 12.70 24.87
N SER A 22 17.78 13.85 25.46
CA SER A 22 18.37 15.14 25.10
C SER A 22 19.88 15.23 25.35
N GLU A 23 20.38 14.51 26.36
CA GLU A 23 21.79 14.46 26.71
C GLU A 23 22.55 13.31 26.01
N ARG A 24 21.82 12.36 25.42
CA ARG A 24 22.37 11.07 24.91
C ARG A 24 21.96 10.79 23.47
N LEU A 25 22.21 11.77 22.60
CA LEU A 25 21.88 11.68 21.16
C LEU A 25 22.58 10.51 20.45
N ASP A 26 23.71 10.04 21.00
CA ASP A 26 24.47 8.87 20.49
C ASP A 26 23.69 7.54 20.58
N ARG A 27 22.65 7.48 21.42
CA ARG A 27 21.84 6.26 21.64
C ARG A 27 20.42 6.36 21.10
N CYS A 28 20.12 7.41 20.33
CA CYS A 28 18.78 7.68 19.83
C CYS A 28 18.73 7.53 18.30
N LEU A 29 17.62 6.98 17.81
CA LEU A 29 17.26 7.05 16.39
C LEU A 29 16.46 8.34 16.17
N PHE A 30 16.83 9.11 15.15
CA PHE A 30 16.14 10.35 14.81
C PHE A 30 15.36 10.16 13.52
N TYR A 31 14.07 10.49 13.58
CA TYR A 31 13.21 10.62 12.42
C TYR A 31 12.88 12.09 12.24
N LEU A 32 13.24 12.65 11.08
CA LEU A 32 13.05 14.06 10.76
C LEU A 32 12.19 14.19 9.51
N ASP A 33 10.91 14.48 9.72
CA ASP A 33 9.94 14.73 8.63
C ASP A 33 9.98 16.20 8.15
N GLU A 34 9.61 16.41 6.89
CA GLU A 34 9.59 17.71 6.21
C GLU A 34 8.63 18.71 6.86
N ILE A 35 7.46 18.26 7.34
CA ILE A 35 6.43 19.15 7.88
C ILE A 35 6.77 19.54 9.32
N HIS A 36 6.98 18.54 10.17
CA HIS A 36 7.00 18.70 11.62
C HIS A 36 8.37 19.05 12.21
N THR A 37 9.45 18.95 11.43
CA THR A 37 10.82 19.21 11.93
C THR A 37 11.49 20.40 11.28
N ARG A 38 10.72 21.33 10.70
CA ARG A 38 11.27 22.55 10.11
C ARG A 38 11.91 23.42 11.19
N GLY A 39 13.10 23.92 10.92
CA GLY A 39 13.82 24.82 11.84
C GLY A 39 14.48 24.13 13.04
N THR A 40 14.45 22.80 13.15
CA THR A 40 15.18 22.09 14.21
C THR A 40 16.67 21.97 13.89
N ASP A 41 17.52 22.25 14.88
CA ASP A 41 18.97 22.16 14.82
C ASP A 41 19.49 21.21 15.91
N PHE A 42 19.92 20.01 15.52
CA PHE A 42 20.49 19.03 16.42
C PHE A 42 22.00 18.93 16.24
N LYS A 43 22.74 18.92 17.35
CA LYS A 43 24.19 18.72 17.34
C LYS A 43 24.50 17.24 17.54
N PHE A 44 24.49 16.49 16.45
CA PHE A 44 24.81 15.07 16.50
C PHE A 44 26.28 14.80 16.85
N PRO A 45 26.58 13.71 17.59
CA PRO A 45 27.93 13.24 17.84
C PRO A 45 28.72 12.98 16.56
N ASN A 46 30.04 12.93 16.66
CA ASN A 46 30.89 12.48 15.55
C ASN A 46 30.56 11.00 15.24
N GLU A 47 30.64 10.60 13.97
CA GLU A 47 30.29 9.26 13.46
C GLU A 47 28.79 8.90 13.38
N PHE A 48 27.89 9.88 13.60
CA PHE A 48 26.46 9.66 13.39
C PHE A 48 26.16 9.33 11.91
N ARG A 49 25.44 8.22 11.68
CA ARG A 49 25.00 7.81 10.33
C ARG A 49 23.63 8.38 10.05
N ALA A 50 23.45 8.94 8.87
CA ALA A 50 22.18 9.49 8.42
C ALA A 50 21.83 8.92 7.04
N ALA A 51 20.53 8.78 6.79
CA ALA A 51 19.98 8.42 5.50
C ALA A 51 18.88 9.43 5.14
N VAL A 52 18.71 9.68 3.85
CA VAL A 52 17.59 10.46 3.33
C VAL A 52 16.68 9.52 2.57
N THR A 53 15.43 9.47 2.99
CA THR A 53 14.40 8.68 2.33
C THR A 53 13.84 9.43 1.14
N LEU A 54 13.69 8.73 0.02
CA LEU A 54 13.07 9.27 -1.20
C LEU A 54 11.59 8.89 -1.20
N GLY A 55 10.72 9.87 -1.43
CA GLY A 55 9.28 9.69 -1.53
C GLY A 55 8.74 10.24 -2.85
N ASN A 56 7.56 9.76 -3.26
CA ASN A 56 6.88 10.27 -4.45
C ASN A 56 6.55 11.77 -4.27
N GLY A 57 6.77 12.59 -5.31
CA GLY A 57 6.58 14.04 -5.26
C GLY A 57 7.69 14.83 -4.58
N LEU A 58 8.79 14.19 -4.16
CA LEU A 58 9.96 14.91 -3.62
C LEU A 58 10.67 15.69 -4.73
N THR A 59 10.69 17.02 -4.61
CA THR A 59 11.37 17.88 -5.58
C THR A 59 12.88 17.92 -5.35
N LYS A 60 13.64 18.26 -6.40
CA LYS A 60 15.08 18.54 -6.33
C LYS A 60 15.41 19.46 -5.14
N ASP A 61 14.71 20.58 -5.02
CA ASP A 61 15.02 21.58 -4.01
C ASP A 61 14.76 21.05 -2.60
N ARG A 62 13.70 20.26 -2.39
CA ARG A 62 13.41 19.64 -1.10
C ARG A 62 14.45 18.58 -0.72
N LEU A 63 14.88 17.75 -1.66
CA LEU A 63 15.94 16.77 -1.44
C LEU A 63 17.26 17.47 -1.08
N VAL A 64 17.65 18.49 -1.87
CA VAL A 64 18.85 19.29 -1.60
C VAL A 64 18.77 19.97 -0.24
N GLN A 65 17.62 20.57 0.10
CA GLN A 65 17.41 21.18 1.42
C GLN A 65 17.57 20.16 2.55
N ALA A 66 16.97 18.96 2.43
CA ALA A 66 17.13 17.89 3.41
C ALA A 66 18.60 17.48 3.57
N CYS A 67 19.32 17.31 2.46
CA CYS A 67 20.74 16.98 2.47
C CYS A 67 21.61 18.10 3.05
N MET A 68 21.29 19.37 2.77
CA MET A 68 22.01 20.53 3.30
C MET A 68 21.85 20.70 4.83
N ARG A 69 20.75 20.20 5.42
CA ARG A 69 20.61 20.14 6.88
C ARG A 69 21.66 19.24 7.52
N MET A 70 22.20 18.26 6.79
CA MET A 70 23.33 17.43 7.20
C MET A 70 24.66 18.14 6.92
N ARG A 71 24.98 19.21 7.66
CA ARG A 71 26.15 20.09 7.40
C ARG A 71 27.54 19.40 7.43
N LYS A 72 27.63 18.18 7.99
CA LYS A 72 28.85 17.34 8.00
C LYS A 72 28.77 16.13 7.06
N LEU A 73 27.81 16.11 6.13
CA LEU A 73 27.70 15.07 5.11
C LEU A 73 29.02 14.94 4.32
N GLY A 74 29.48 13.71 4.12
CA GLY A 74 30.75 13.43 3.43
C GLY A 74 32.02 13.74 4.24
N LYS A 75 31.94 14.07 5.54
CA LYS A 75 33.12 14.32 6.41
C LYS A 75 33.40 13.23 7.45
N GLY A 76 32.78 12.05 7.35
CA GLY A 76 33.02 10.93 8.26
C GLY A 76 34.12 10.01 7.77
N ASN A 77 34.90 9.38 8.64
CA ASN A 77 36.11 8.60 8.31
C ASN A 77 35.86 7.25 7.58
N GLY A 78 34.70 7.07 6.93
CA GLY A 78 34.35 5.85 6.19
C GLY A 78 34.70 5.97 4.71
N ASN A 79 35.05 4.85 4.06
CA ASN A 79 35.45 4.83 2.65
C ASN A 79 34.36 5.27 1.65
N ASP A 80 33.09 5.39 2.08
CA ASP A 80 31.95 5.78 1.25
C ASP A 80 31.55 7.25 1.51
N HIS A 81 32.39 8.17 1.05
CA HIS A 81 32.12 9.61 1.16
C HIS A 81 31.14 10.08 0.08
N ILE A 82 29.86 10.22 0.41
CA ILE A 82 28.86 10.88 -0.45
C ILE A 82 28.93 12.40 -0.22
N SER A 83 29.17 13.16 -1.29
CA SER A 83 29.17 14.62 -1.27
C SER A 83 27.86 15.21 -1.82
N LEU A 84 27.63 16.52 -1.61
CA LEU A 84 26.52 17.23 -2.22
C LEU A 84 26.57 17.17 -3.76
N THR A 85 27.77 17.15 -4.34
CA THR A 85 27.96 17.03 -5.78
C THR A 85 27.47 15.69 -6.32
N ASP A 86 27.67 14.60 -5.57
CA ASP A 86 27.19 13.27 -5.95
C ASP A 86 25.67 13.21 -5.91
N ILE A 87 25.04 13.86 -4.92
CA ILE A 87 23.58 13.96 -4.83
C ILE A 87 23.03 14.78 -6.00
N LEU A 88 23.62 15.94 -6.30
CA LEU A 88 23.18 16.77 -7.43
C LEU A 88 23.36 16.04 -8.77
N ARG A 89 24.45 15.29 -8.94
CA ARG A 89 24.67 14.45 -10.12
C ARG A 89 23.58 13.39 -10.23
N TRP A 90 23.32 12.64 -9.16
CA TRP A 90 22.27 11.62 -9.13
C TRP A 90 20.89 12.21 -9.45
N VAL A 91 20.51 13.33 -8.83
CA VAL A 91 19.22 13.99 -9.09
C VAL A 91 19.11 14.40 -10.56
N TYR A 92 20.17 14.98 -11.11
CA TYR A 92 20.21 15.41 -12.50
C TYR A 92 20.07 14.22 -13.45
N GLU A 93 20.82 13.14 -13.22
CA GLU A 93 20.77 11.91 -14.02
C GLU A 93 19.38 11.26 -13.98
N ASN A 94 18.76 11.18 -12.81
CA ASN A 94 17.40 10.63 -12.66
C ASN A 94 16.35 11.54 -13.32
N THR A 95 16.46 12.86 -13.15
CA THR A 95 15.53 13.81 -13.79
C THR A 95 15.63 13.73 -15.31
N GLN A 96 16.85 13.64 -15.84
CA GLN A 96 17.08 13.39 -17.25
C GLN A 96 16.40 12.09 -17.65
N GLN A 97 16.71 10.98 -16.99
CA GLN A 97 16.15 9.67 -17.31
C GLN A 97 14.61 9.67 -17.29
N ALA A 98 13.97 10.23 -16.26
CA ALA A 98 12.52 10.35 -16.17
C ALA A 98 11.92 11.23 -17.30
N THR A 99 12.59 12.33 -17.65
CA THR A 99 12.17 13.19 -18.78
C THR A 99 12.24 12.42 -20.10
N TRP A 100 13.28 11.60 -20.25
CA TRP A 100 13.51 10.74 -21.40
C TRP A 100 12.47 9.63 -21.52
N ASP A 101 12.17 8.95 -20.42
CA ASP A 101 11.15 7.91 -20.37
C ASP A 101 9.76 8.52 -20.67
N GLY A 102 9.50 9.72 -20.13
CA GLY A 102 8.32 10.54 -20.43
C GLY A 102 8.17 10.91 -21.91
N LEU A 103 9.26 11.02 -22.68
CA LEU A 103 9.21 11.39 -24.09
C LEU A 103 8.48 10.33 -24.94
N HIS A 104 8.64 9.04 -24.60
CA HIS A 104 7.92 7.96 -25.26
C HIS A 104 6.41 8.02 -24.99
N HIS A 105 6.02 8.26 -23.74
CA HIS A 105 4.61 8.42 -23.37
C HIS A 105 4.00 9.63 -24.06
N TRP A 106 4.68 10.77 -24.04
CA TRP A 106 4.23 11.98 -24.75
C TRP A 106 4.00 11.73 -26.24
N ALA A 107 4.94 11.05 -26.91
CA ALA A 107 4.81 10.73 -28.33
C ALA A 107 3.67 9.74 -28.60
N THR A 108 3.51 8.70 -27.77
CA THR A 108 2.43 7.72 -27.91
C THR A 108 1.06 8.38 -27.64
N GLN A 109 0.94 9.21 -26.61
CA GLN A 109 -0.28 9.98 -26.31
C GLN A 109 -0.67 10.90 -27.46
N SER A 110 0.29 11.40 -28.25
CA SER A 110 -0.02 12.19 -29.44
C SER A 110 -0.78 11.38 -30.50
N LEU A 111 -0.58 10.06 -30.60
CA LEU A 111 -1.32 9.19 -31.52
C LEU A 111 -2.77 9.02 -31.04
N SER A 112 -2.94 8.71 -29.75
CA SER A 112 -4.24 8.64 -29.08
C SER A 112 -5.04 9.95 -29.23
N PHE A 113 -4.38 11.09 -29.04
CA PHE A 113 -4.98 12.41 -29.26
C PHE A 113 -5.40 12.62 -30.72
N GLN A 114 -4.55 12.26 -31.68
CA GLN A 114 -4.84 12.37 -33.11
C GLN A 114 -6.02 11.49 -33.53
N GLN A 115 -6.13 10.29 -32.97
CA GLN A 115 -7.27 9.41 -33.19
C GLN A 115 -8.58 10.05 -32.72
N LYS A 116 -8.59 10.54 -31.48
CA LYS A 116 -9.77 11.15 -30.85
C LYS A 116 -10.21 12.42 -31.59
N ILE A 117 -9.26 13.29 -31.97
CA ILE A 117 -9.60 14.51 -32.69
C ILE A 117 -10.05 14.23 -34.13
N SER A 118 -9.49 13.20 -34.79
CA SER A 118 -9.97 12.78 -36.11
C SER A 118 -11.38 12.21 -36.02
N ALA A 119 -11.65 11.32 -35.06
CA ALA A 119 -12.98 10.78 -34.80
C ALA A 119 -13.99 11.91 -34.60
N PHE A 120 -13.65 12.91 -33.78
CA PHE A 120 -14.49 14.09 -33.54
C PHE A 120 -14.73 14.92 -34.81
N ARG A 121 -13.70 15.16 -35.63
CA ARG A 121 -13.80 15.97 -36.87
C ARG A 121 -14.56 15.28 -38.00
N ASN A 122 -14.57 13.95 -38.02
CA ASN A 122 -15.26 13.19 -39.06
C ASN A 122 -16.80 13.23 -38.91
N PHE A 123 -17.33 13.73 -37.79
CA PHE A 123 -18.76 13.95 -37.62
C PHE A 123 -19.21 15.30 -38.20
N ASP A 124 -20.36 15.28 -38.88
CA ASP A 124 -21.05 16.50 -39.30
C ASP A 124 -21.85 17.10 -38.14
N TRP A 125 -21.23 18.02 -37.42
CA TRP A 125 -21.82 18.74 -36.30
C TRP A 125 -22.93 19.73 -36.70
N ASN A 126 -23.24 19.88 -38.00
CA ASN A 126 -24.35 20.72 -38.45
C ASN A 126 -25.63 19.91 -38.71
N ASN A 127 -25.55 18.58 -38.70
CA ASN A 127 -26.70 17.72 -38.91
C ASN A 127 -27.42 17.40 -37.59
N TYR A 128 -28.38 18.24 -37.21
CA TYR A 128 -29.18 18.10 -35.98
C TYR A 128 -29.91 16.75 -35.83
N GLN A 129 -30.14 16.00 -36.91
CA GLN A 129 -30.76 14.66 -36.84
C GLN A 129 -29.78 13.55 -36.42
N GLN A 130 -28.47 13.80 -36.52
CA GLN A 130 -27.43 12.82 -36.18
C GLN A 130 -26.77 13.10 -34.82
N ILE A 131 -26.86 14.35 -34.34
CA ILE A 131 -26.23 14.82 -33.10
C ILE A 131 -27.02 14.36 -31.86
N LEU A 132 -26.31 14.04 -30.77
CA LEU A 132 -26.87 13.58 -29.48
C LEU A 132 -27.69 12.28 -29.57
N THR A 133 -27.44 11.45 -30.57
CA THR A 133 -28.02 10.11 -30.68
C THR A 133 -27.12 9.05 -30.04
N ASN A 134 -27.70 7.98 -29.51
CA ASN A 134 -26.93 6.84 -29.01
C ASN A 134 -26.02 6.26 -30.10
N ILE A 135 -26.49 6.22 -31.35
CA ILE A 135 -25.73 5.71 -32.50
C ILE A 135 -24.48 6.56 -32.76
N MET A 136 -24.60 7.89 -32.71
CA MET A 136 -23.45 8.79 -32.82
C MET A 136 -22.46 8.56 -31.67
N MET A 137 -22.94 8.49 -30.44
CA MET A 137 -22.08 8.27 -29.26
C MET A 137 -21.35 6.92 -29.34
N GLU A 138 -22.03 5.85 -29.76
CA GLU A 138 -21.42 4.54 -29.99
C GLU A 138 -20.35 4.58 -31.09
N ASN A 139 -20.63 5.29 -32.20
CA ASN A 139 -19.69 5.40 -33.31
C ASN A 139 -18.46 6.23 -32.92
N LEU A 140 -18.64 7.33 -32.19
CA LEU A 140 -17.55 8.16 -31.67
C LEU A 140 -16.72 7.38 -30.64
N ALA A 141 -17.37 6.64 -29.75
CA ALA A 141 -16.70 5.76 -28.80
C ALA A 141 -15.87 4.72 -29.55
N LYS A 142 -16.47 3.96 -30.48
CA LYS A 142 -15.78 2.96 -31.30
C LYS A 142 -14.57 3.51 -32.05
N ALA A 143 -14.68 4.72 -32.61
CA ALA A 143 -13.58 5.38 -33.30
C ALA A 143 -12.48 5.89 -32.35
N SER A 144 -12.81 6.13 -31.08
CA SER A 144 -11.89 6.62 -30.04
C SER A 144 -11.30 5.52 -29.16
N LEU A 145 -11.74 4.27 -29.32
CA LEU A 145 -11.24 3.13 -28.56
C LEU A 145 -9.80 2.82 -28.94
N GLU A 146 -8.99 2.60 -27.91
CA GLU A 146 -7.65 2.03 -28.00
C GLU A 146 -7.74 0.57 -27.52
N ALA A 147 -6.98 -0.33 -28.13
CA ALA A 147 -6.98 -1.73 -27.72
C ALA A 147 -6.28 -1.87 -26.36
N GLU A 148 -7.05 -1.82 -25.28
CA GLU A 148 -6.55 -1.91 -23.89
C GLU A 148 -6.17 -3.35 -23.52
N ILE A 149 -6.86 -4.35 -24.10
CA ILE A 149 -6.57 -5.77 -23.93
C ILE A 149 -5.77 -6.27 -25.13
N LEU A 150 -4.47 -6.45 -24.94
CA LEU A 150 -3.60 -7.09 -25.91
C LEU A 150 -3.47 -8.58 -25.60
N ASP A 151 -3.56 -9.44 -26.62
CA ASP A 151 -3.34 -10.86 -26.42
C ASP A 151 -1.87 -11.15 -26.05
N LEU A 152 -1.62 -12.22 -25.28
CA LEU A 152 -0.27 -12.60 -24.85
C LEU A 152 0.68 -12.84 -26.03
N LYS A 153 0.14 -13.26 -27.18
CA LYS A 153 0.93 -13.48 -28.40
C LYS A 153 1.41 -12.17 -29.02
N THR A 154 0.62 -11.12 -28.92
CA THR A 154 0.95 -9.76 -29.35
C THR A 154 1.92 -9.14 -28.37
N MET A 155 1.76 -9.39 -27.06
CA MET A 155 2.66 -8.88 -26.02
C MET A 155 4.02 -9.59 -25.91
N TYR A 156 4.08 -10.90 -26.21
CA TYR A 156 5.28 -11.73 -26.00
C TYR A 156 5.73 -12.55 -27.22
N GLY A 157 4.93 -12.62 -28.28
CA GLY A 157 5.19 -13.48 -29.44
C GLY A 157 6.06 -12.86 -30.54
N HIS A 158 6.43 -11.59 -30.43
CA HIS A 158 7.36 -10.93 -31.34
C HIS A 158 8.76 -10.83 -30.71
N LYS A 159 9.80 -10.90 -31.55
CA LYS A 159 11.17 -10.67 -31.09
C LYS A 159 11.26 -9.24 -30.56
N LYS A 160 11.56 -9.11 -29.27
CA LYS A 160 11.82 -7.84 -28.61
C LYS A 160 13.09 -7.22 -29.21
N THR A 161 12.92 -6.18 -30.00
CA THR A 161 14.03 -5.40 -30.56
C THR A 161 14.17 -4.09 -29.83
N PHE A 162 15.41 -3.65 -29.63
CA PHE A 162 15.69 -2.29 -29.20
C PHE A 162 15.56 -1.37 -30.40
N GLN A 163 14.66 -0.39 -30.28
CA GLN A 163 14.40 0.61 -31.31
C GLN A 163 14.38 1.98 -30.66
N THR A 164 14.73 3.00 -31.43
CA THR A 164 14.63 4.39 -30.97
C THR A 164 13.17 4.77 -30.75
N VAL A 165 12.92 5.75 -29.88
CA VAL A 165 11.56 6.27 -29.63
C VAL A 165 10.90 6.73 -30.94
N TYR A 166 11.69 7.34 -31.83
CA TYR A 166 11.24 7.76 -33.15
C TYR A 166 10.79 6.60 -34.05
N GLU A 167 11.55 5.50 -34.10
CA GLU A 167 11.19 4.32 -34.90
C GLU A 167 9.91 3.66 -34.38
N ILE A 168 9.79 3.54 -33.05
CA ILE A 168 8.59 2.99 -32.41
C ILE A 168 7.37 3.85 -32.73
N TYR A 169 7.48 5.17 -32.53
CA TYR A 169 6.43 6.13 -32.83
C TYR A 169 6.03 6.10 -34.32
N SER A 170 7.03 6.15 -35.22
CA SER A 170 6.82 6.16 -36.67
C SER A 170 6.16 4.88 -37.16
N ALA A 171 6.56 3.72 -36.63
CA ALA A 171 5.91 2.46 -36.94
C ALA A 171 4.44 2.48 -36.50
N ARG A 172 4.14 2.91 -35.26
CA ARG A 172 2.76 3.01 -34.77
C ARG A 172 1.92 3.97 -35.61
N TYR A 173 2.47 5.12 -35.98
CA TYR A 173 1.82 6.07 -36.88
C TYR A 173 1.48 5.43 -38.24
N GLN A 174 2.40 4.67 -38.83
CA GLN A 174 2.19 3.99 -40.13
C GLN A 174 1.16 2.85 -40.06
N TYR A 175 1.14 2.09 -38.96
CA TYR A 175 0.15 1.03 -38.75
C TYR A 175 -1.28 1.57 -38.50
N SER A 176 -1.38 2.83 -38.07
CA SER A 176 -2.66 3.47 -37.79
C SER A 176 -3.33 3.92 -39.09
N ASN A 177 -4.33 3.16 -39.53
CA ASN A 177 -4.71 3.15 -40.93
C ASN A 177 -5.55 4.34 -41.43
N THR A 178 -5.94 5.33 -40.61
CA THR A 178 -6.72 6.49 -41.07
C THR A 178 -6.74 7.67 -40.09
N GLY A 179 -6.69 8.91 -40.62
CA GLY A 179 -7.19 10.11 -39.94
C GLY A 179 -6.19 10.99 -39.18
N TYR A 180 -4.93 10.59 -39.06
CA TYR A 180 -3.95 11.37 -38.33
C TYR A 180 -3.49 12.63 -39.06
N SER A 181 -3.12 13.65 -38.27
CA SER A 181 -2.68 14.94 -38.78
C SER A 181 -1.21 14.87 -39.15
N THR A 182 -0.90 15.14 -40.43
CA THR A 182 0.48 15.22 -40.90
C THR A 182 1.26 16.30 -40.16
N GLU A 183 0.64 17.43 -39.83
CA GLU A 183 1.25 18.52 -39.07
C GLU A 183 1.66 18.09 -37.65
N ILE A 184 0.78 17.41 -36.93
CA ILE A 184 1.10 16.90 -35.58
C ILE A 184 2.20 15.84 -35.67
N HIS A 185 2.11 14.94 -36.66
CA HIS A 185 3.14 13.94 -36.90
C HIS A 185 4.51 14.55 -37.18
N GLU A 186 4.60 15.57 -38.03
CA GLU A 186 5.83 16.28 -38.33
C GLU A 186 6.40 16.98 -37.09
N ALA A 187 5.55 17.64 -36.30
CA ALA A 187 5.96 18.31 -35.07
C ALA A 187 6.50 17.32 -34.02
N VAL A 188 5.82 16.18 -33.83
CA VAL A 188 6.23 15.13 -32.91
C VAL A 188 7.52 14.47 -33.39
N SER A 189 7.58 14.10 -34.67
CA SER A 189 8.77 13.51 -35.30
C SER A 189 9.99 14.40 -35.15
N LYS A 190 9.86 15.70 -35.43
CA LYS A 190 10.96 16.66 -35.26
C LYS A 190 11.43 16.69 -33.80
N ARG A 191 10.50 16.77 -32.84
CA ARG A 191 10.86 16.81 -31.42
C ARG A 191 11.53 15.51 -30.95
N LEU A 192 11.10 14.37 -31.48
CA LEU A 192 11.77 13.08 -31.25
C LEU A 192 13.16 13.02 -31.89
N LEU A 193 13.40 13.69 -33.02
CA LEU A 193 14.74 13.75 -33.60
C LEU A 193 15.66 14.70 -32.81
N ASP A 194 15.14 15.85 -32.38
CA ASP A 194 15.88 16.86 -31.61
C ASP A 194 16.25 16.35 -30.21
N TYR A 195 15.33 15.65 -29.55
CA TYR A 195 15.45 15.24 -28.14
C TYR A 195 15.34 13.74 -27.92
N GLY A 196 15.30 12.87 -28.94
CA GLY A 196 15.22 11.40 -28.81
C GLY A 196 16.59 10.70 -28.86
N GLY A 197 17.57 11.32 -29.51
CA GLY A 197 18.94 10.81 -29.61
C GLY A 197 19.04 9.34 -30.06
N ALA A 198 20.05 8.63 -29.56
CA ALA A 198 20.31 7.23 -29.87
C ALA A 198 19.77 6.25 -28.81
N LYS A 199 18.98 6.72 -27.83
CA LYS A 199 18.44 5.86 -26.78
C LYS A 199 17.36 4.97 -27.36
N THR A 200 17.46 3.68 -27.06
CA THR A 200 16.54 2.66 -27.55
C THR A 200 15.68 2.13 -26.41
N LEU A 201 14.40 1.96 -26.69
CA LEU A 201 13.45 1.27 -25.84
C LEU A 201 13.12 -0.09 -26.45
N LEU A 202 12.62 -0.98 -25.60
CA LEU A 202 12.05 -2.24 -26.05
C LEU A 202 10.69 -1.95 -26.71
N THR A 203 10.50 -2.35 -27.97
CA THR A 203 9.29 -2.03 -28.78
C THR A 203 7.95 -2.37 -28.12
N GLN A 204 7.92 -3.30 -27.16
CA GLN A 204 6.73 -3.82 -26.48
C GLN A 204 6.68 -3.52 -24.97
N LEU A 205 7.40 -2.52 -24.47
CA LEU A 205 7.10 -1.96 -23.16
C LEU A 205 5.74 -1.23 -23.24
N LEU A 206 4.64 -1.98 -23.30
CA LEU A 206 3.43 -1.52 -22.63
C LEU A 206 3.70 -1.69 -21.14
N ASP A 207 4.24 -0.61 -20.59
CA ASP A 207 3.98 -0.07 -19.26
C ASP A 207 3.69 -1.05 -18.13
N GLU A 208 4.71 -1.76 -17.65
CA GLU A 208 4.72 -2.29 -16.26
C GLU A 208 4.55 -1.16 -15.21
N GLU A 209 4.77 0.10 -15.60
CA GLU A 209 4.63 1.27 -14.74
C GLU A 209 3.21 1.85 -14.76
N GLN A 210 2.54 1.94 -15.92
CA GLN A 210 1.09 2.22 -15.95
C GLN A 210 0.29 1.08 -15.33
N GLN A 211 0.70 -0.19 -15.52
CA GLN A 211 0.05 -1.33 -14.85
C GLN A 211 0.11 -1.17 -13.32
N ARG A 212 1.27 -0.79 -12.77
CA ARG A 212 1.46 -0.52 -11.33
C ARG A 212 0.70 0.71 -10.83
N GLU A 213 0.48 1.71 -11.67
CA GLU A 213 -0.35 2.87 -11.32
C GLU A 213 -1.84 2.53 -11.35
N LEU A 214 -2.29 1.79 -12.37
CA LEU A 214 -3.65 1.33 -12.53
C LEU A 214 -4.04 0.34 -11.41
N GLU A 215 -3.14 -0.56 -11.03
CA GLU A 215 -3.32 -1.45 -9.86
C GLU A 215 -3.51 -0.65 -8.58
N ARG A 216 -2.70 0.40 -8.34
CA ARG A 216 -2.86 1.30 -7.19
C ARG A 216 -4.18 2.07 -7.21
N GLU A 217 -4.63 2.51 -8.39
CA GLU A 217 -5.90 3.21 -8.54
C GLU A 217 -7.09 2.27 -8.34
N GLN A 218 -7.02 1.04 -8.86
CA GLN A 218 -8.02 -0.01 -8.62
C GLN A 218 -8.09 -0.40 -7.14
N GLU A 219 -6.95 -0.63 -6.47
CA GLU A 219 -6.93 -0.87 -5.02
C GLU A 219 -7.57 0.29 -4.24
N ALA A 220 -7.27 1.54 -4.61
CA ALA A 220 -7.84 2.73 -3.97
C ALA A 220 -9.33 2.99 -4.31
N GLU A 221 -9.83 2.49 -5.44
CA GLU A 221 -11.26 2.48 -5.79
C GLU A 221 -12.01 1.36 -5.08
N GLU A 222 -11.42 0.16 -5.00
CA GLU A 222 -11.97 -0.98 -4.24
C GLU A 222 -12.09 -0.64 -2.74
N GLU A 223 -11.09 0.01 -2.15
CA GLU A 223 -11.17 0.52 -0.77
C GLU A 223 -12.31 1.53 -0.57
N ARG A 224 -12.59 2.37 -1.58
CA ARG A 224 -13.68 3.37 -1.52
C ARG A 224 -15.06 2.76 -1.73
N GLN A 225 -15.15 1.64 -2.44
CA GLN A 225 -16.40 0.93 -2.72
C GLN A 225 -16.79 -0.08 -1.65
N GLN A 226 -15.98 -0.30 -0.60
CA GLN A 226 -16.42 -1.08 0.57
C GLN A 226 -17.64 -0.43 1.21
N ILE A 227 -18.80 -1.00 0.93
CA ILE A 227 -20.08 -0.65 1.55
C ILE A 227 -19.91 -0.78 3.05
N ARG A 228 -20.04 0.34 3.76
CA ARG A 228 -19.98 0.33 5.23
C ARG A 228 -21.11 -0.56 5.75
N PRO A 229 -20.84 -1.48 6.69
CA PRO A 229 -21.88 -2.26 7.33
C PRO A 229 -22.97 -1.35 7.89
N ILE A 230 -24.21 -1.85 7.93
CA ILE A 230 -25.33 -1.15 8.57
C ILE A 230 -24.95 -0.83 10.01
N ALA A 231 -25.37 0.33 10.52
CA ALA A 231 -25.10 0.73 11.89
C ALA A 231 -25.70 -0.28 12.88
N ALA A 232 -24.84 -1.02 13.58
CA ALA A 232 -25.21 -2.04 14.56
C ALA A 232 -24.83 -1.60 15.99
N VAL A 233 -25.63 -2.03 16.97
CA VAL A 233 -25.34 -1.78 18.39
C VAL A 233 -24.38 -2.86 18.89
N PRO A 234 -23.21 -2.49 19.45
CA PRO A 234 -22.27 -3.47 19.99
C PRO A 234 -22.83 -4.18 21.23
N CYS A 235 -22.44 -5.43 21.42
CA CYS A 235 -22.70 -6.14 22.68
C CYS A 235 -21.84 -5.57 23.81
N GLU A 236 -22.38 -5.48 25.03
CA GLU A 236 -21.57 -5.22 26.21
C GLU A 236 -20.70 -6.44 26.53
N PRO A 237 -19.38 -6.26 26.75
CA PRO A 237 -18.46 -7.35 26.98
C PRO A 237 -18.66 -7.95 28.37
N ILE A 238 -18.60 -9.29 28.46
CA ILE A 238 -18.72 -10.04 29.72
C ILE A 238 -17.47 -10.89 29.92
N LEU A 239 -16.76 -10.69 31.03
CA LEU A 239 -15.64 -11.55 31.39
C LEU A 239 -16.13 -12.78 32.17
N HIS A 240 -15.92 -13.97 31.62
CA HIS A 240 -16.18 -15.22 32.32
C HIS A 240 -15.03 -15.57 33.28
N HIS A 241 -15.34 -15.95 34.52
CA HIS A 241 -14.33 -16.34 35.52
C HIS A 241 -13.50 -17.55 35.07
N GLU A 242 -14.10 -18.46 34.32
CA GLU A 242 -13.45 -19.65 33.77
C GLU A 242 -12.31 -19.32 32.81
N ILE A 243 -12.36 -18.16 32.15
CA ILE A 243 -11.28 -17.69 31.26
C ILE A 243 -10.07 -17.28 32.10
N MET A 244 -10.29 -16.61 33.22
CA MET A 244 -9.22 -16.23 34.16
C MET A 244 -8.60 -17.46 34.83
N ASN A 245 -9.41 -18.48 35.13
CA ASN A 245 -8.93 -19.74 35.70
C ASN A 245 -7.95 -20.49 34.76
N LEU A 246 -7.97 -20.21 33.44
CA LEU A 246 -6.98 -20.77 32.51
C LEU A 246 -5.55 -20.32 32.86
N CYS A 247 -5.39 -19.13 33.46
CA CYS A 247 -4.10 -18.60 33.90
C CYS A 247 -3.63 -19.23 35.22
N GLU A 248 -4.53 -19.61 36.11
CA GLU A 248 -4.19 -20.06 37.47
C GLU A 248 -3.68 -21.51 37.56
N MET A 249 -3.80 -22.30 36.49
CA MET A 249 -3.19 -23.63 36.33
C MET A 249 -3.35 -24.61 37.51
N HIS A 250 -4.53 -25.21 37.65
CA HIS A 250 -4.74 -26.29 38.63
C HIS A 250 -5.08 -27.66 38.00
N ASP A 251 -5.82 -27.71 36.89
CA ASP A 251 -6.27 -28.99 36.34
C ASP A 251 -5.38 -29.54 35.21
N PRO A 252 -4.94 -30.82 35.27
CA PRO A 252 -4.14 -31.47 34.25
C PRO A 252 -4.90 -31.71 32.92
N ILE A 253 -6.23 -31.85 33.00
CA ILE A 253 -7.10 -32.20 31.86
C ILE A 253 -8.22 -31.16 31.80
N LEU A 254 -8.11 -30.21 30.86
CA LEU A 254 -9.14 -29.21 30.62
C LEU A 254 -10.13 -29.77 29.59
N ASN A 255 -11.40 -29.92 29.96
CA ASN A 255 -12.45 -30.33 29.02
C ASN A 255 -13.37 -29.15 28.73
N LEU A 256 -13.06 -28.40 27.67
CA LEU A 256 -13.79 -27.20 27.27
C LEU A 256 -15.26 -27.51 26.92
N SER A 257 -15.57 -28.71 26.43
CA SER A 257 -16.94 -29.13 26.12
C SER A 257 -17.87 -29.18 27.34
N ARG A 258 -17.32 -29.22 28.57
CA ARG A 258 -18.11 -29.15 29.82
C ARG A 258 -18.48 -27.72 30.22
N LEU A 259 -17.95 -26.72 29.53
CA LEU A 259 -18.18 -25.30 29.77
C LEU A 259 -18.83 -24.62 28.54
N PRO A 260 -19.99 -25.10 28.06
CA PRO A 260 -20.61 -24.61 26.82
C PRO A 260 -21.06 -23.14 26.89
N ASN A 261 -21.20 -22.60 28.11
CA ASN A 261 -21.55 -21.20 28.33
C ASN A 261 -20.37 -20.24 28.11
N VAL A 262 -19.15 -20.77 28.01
CA VAL A 262 -17.90 -19.99 27.90
C VAL A 262 -17.15 -20.32 26.62
N PHE A 263 -17.09 -21.59 26.26
CA PHE A 263 -16.35 -22.07 25.09
C PHE A 263 -17.29 -22.79 24.12
N CYS A 264 -17.09 -22.55 22.84
CA CYS A 264 -17.72 -23.31 21.77
C CYS A 264 -16.75 -23.62 20.64
N PRO A 265 -17.06 -24.58 19.76
CA PRO A 265 -16.23 -24.89 18.60
C PRO A 265 -16.11 -23.70 17.66
N ILE A 266 -15.01 -23.61 16.90
CA ILE A 266 -14.79 -22.50 15.96
C ILE A 266 -15.89 -22.30 14.92
N THR A 267 -16.59 -23.38 14.54
CA THR A 267 -17.73 -23.35 13.63
C THR A 267 -18.84 -22.40 14.10
N ASP A 268 -18.96 -22.21 15.41
CA ASP A 268 -20.00 -21.37 15.99
C ASP A 268 -19.76 -19.87 15.74
N ALA A 269 -18.52 -19.47 15.42
CA ALA A 269 -18.20 -18.10 15.02
C ALA A 269 -18.90 -17.71 13.72
N PHE A 270 -19.20 -18.70 12.87
CA PHE A 270 -19.81 -18.50 11.58
C PHE A 270 -21.35 -18.58 11.64
N ILE A 271 -21.96 -18.93 12.78
CA ILE A 271 -23.43 -18.97 12.88
C ILE A 271 -24.01 -17.59 12.55
N GLY A 272 -24.89 -17.52 11.55
CA GLY A 272 -25.48 -16.26 11.07
C GLY A 272 -24.71 -15.60 9.92
N THR A 273 -23.66 -16.24 9.41
CA THR A 273 -22.90 -15.84 8.20
C THR A 273 -23.29 -16.71 7.00
N THR A 274 -23.05 -16.20 5.78
CA THR A 274 -23.16 -16.97 4.55
C THR A 274 -22.15 -18.12 4.50
N PHE A 275 -20.99 -17.96 5.15
CA PHE A 275 -19.94 -18.97 5.22
C PHE A 275 -20.31 -20.18 6.09
N TYR A 276 -21.29 -20.07 6.98
CA TYR A 276 -21.69 -21.16 7.87
C TYR A 276 -21.97 -22.48 7.12
N ARG A 277 -22.65 -22.39 5.96
CA ARG A 277 -23.03 -23.55 5.16
C ARG A 277 -21.83 -24.27 4.54
N GLU A 278 -20.79 -23.51 4.20
CA GLU A 278 -19.54 -24.01 3.63
C GLU A 278 -18.58 -24.52 4.72
N SER A 279 -18.72 -24.02 5.94
CA SER A 279 -17.82 -24.28 7.08
C SER A 279 -17.96 -25.68 7.73
N GLN A 280 -18.50 -26.68 7.01
CA GLN A 280 -18.90 -28.02 7.48
C GLN A 280 -18.20 -28.48 8.78
N PRO A 281 -18.93 -28.92 9.83
CA PRO A 281 -18.35 -29.18 11.15
C PRO A 281 -17.15 -30.13 11.18
N GLY A 282 -17.05 -31.06 10.22
CA GLY A 282 -15.94 -32.02 10.11
C GLY A 282 -14.67 -31.49 9.43
N CYS A 283 -14.67 -30.26 8.89
CA CYS A 283 -13.50 -29.66 8.25
C CYS A 283 -12.52 -29.02 9.23
N TRP A 284 -12.92 -28.88 10.50
CA TRP A 284 -12.14 -28.22 11.54
C TRP A 284 -11.52 -29.23 12.50
N GLN A 285 -10.34 -28.92 13.01
CA GLN A 285 -9.73 -29.73 14.06
C GLN A 285 -10.50 -29.56 15.37
N GLU A 286 -10.70 -30.65 16.11
CA GLU A 286 -11.48 -30.67 17.38
C GLU A 286 -10.83 -29.85 18.51
N ASN A 287 -9.57 -29.45 18.35
CA ASN A 287 -8.84 -28.61 19.29
C ASN A 287 -8.98 -27.10 19.03
N LEU A 288 -9.78 -26.68 18.05
CA LEU A 288 -10.06 -25.26 17.75
C LEU A 288 -11.33 -24.78 18.46
N TRP A 289 -11.16 -23.85 19.38
CA TRP A 289 -12.21 -23.33 20.25
C TRP A 289 -12.28 -21.81 20.15
N ILE A 290 -13.45 -21.24 20.39
CA ILE A 290 -13.68 -19.81 20.51
C ILE A 290 -14.37 -19.53 21.85
N THR A 291 -14.21 -18.33 22.39
CA THR A 291 -15.06 -17.88 23.50
C THR A 291 -16.43 -17.42 23.01
N THR A 292 -17.42 -17.48 23.89
CA THR A 292 -18.76 -16.91 23.61
C THR A 292 -18.68 -15.42 23.31
N GLU A 293 -17.77 -14.67 23.92
CA GLU A 293 -17.53 -13.26 23.62
C GLU A 293 -16.82 -13.03 22.29
N PHE A 294 -16.01 -13.98 21.81
CA PHE A 294 -15.44 -13.92 20.47
C PHE A 294 -16.53 -13.88 19.40
N LYS A 295 -17.60 -14.66 19.60
CA LYS A 295 -18.79 -14.71 18.76
C LYS A 295 -19.70 -13.49 18.93
N ARG A 296 -19.86 -12.95 20.14
CA ARG A 296 -20.74 -11.81 20.43
C ARG A 296 -20.10 -10.48 20.03
N VAL A 297 -20.34 -10.04 18.80
CA VAL A 297 -19.85 -8.75 18.30
C VAL A 297 -20.95 -7.67 18.35
N ILE A 298 -22.16 -8.00 17.89
CA ILE A 298 -23.28 -7.06 17.79
C ILE A 298 -24.60 -7.68 18.28
N GLN A 299 -25.56 -6.84 18.66
CA GLN A 299 -26.93 -7.25 18.96
C GLN A 299 -27.69 -7.49 17.64
N THR A 300 -27.93 -8.75 17.28
CA THR A 300 -28.54 -9.09 15.98
C THR A 300 -30.04 -8.82 15.94
N LYS A 301 -30.49 -8.09 14.90
CA LYS A 301 -31.90 -7.93 14.53
C LYS A 301 -32.28 -8.71 13.26
N GLY A 302 -31.67 -9.89 13.04
CA GLY A 302 -31.97 -10.77 11.89
C GLY A 302 -31.19 -10.49 10.60
N GLU A 303 -30.12 -9.71 10.64
CA GLU A 303 -29.23 -9.42 9.51
C GLU A 303 -28.04 -10.38 9.43
N SER A 304 -27.38 -10.45 8.26
CA SER A 304 -26.17 -11.27 8.06
C SER A 304 -25.01 -10.75 8.92
N LEU A 305 -24.29 -11.67 9.56
CA LEU A 305 -23.11 -11.37 10.37
C LEU A 305 -21.80 -11.33 9.56
N ASP A 306 -21.84 -11.52 8.23
CA ASP A 306 -20.64 -11.53 7.38
C ASP A 306 -19.72 -10.32 7.60
N PRO A 307 -20.24 -9.07 7.67
CA PRO A 307 -19.38 -7.90 7.83
C PRO A 307 -18.86 -7.71 9.27
N PHE A 308 -19.40 -8.48 10.22
CA PHE A 308 -19.11 -8.38 11.65
C PHE A 308 -18.28 -9.55 12.18
N LEU A 309 -17.78 -10.41 11.29
CA LEU A 309 -16.82 -11.44 11.64
C LEU A 309 -15.57 -10.82 12.26
N ARG A 310 -15.21 -11.29 13.44
CA ARG A 310 -14.05 -10.79 14.17
C ARG A 310 -12.77 -11.43 13.62
N PRO A 311 -11.73 -10.64 13.29
CA PRO A 311 -10.46 -11.22 12.90
C PRO A 311 -9.82 -11.95 14.09
N PRO A 312 -9.29 -13.17 13.89
CA PRO A 312 -8.68 -13.98 14.95
C PRO A 312 -7.29 -13.46 15.32
N ARG A 313 -7.24 -12.32 16.05
CA ARG A 313 -5.99 -11.65 16.42
C ARG A 313 -5.36 -12.18 17.70
N TRP A 314 -6.19 -12.69 18.63
CA TRP A 314 -5.76 -13.13 19.95
C TRP A 314 -6.03 -14.62 20.11
N ILE A 315 -4.97 -15.37 20.37
CA ILE A 315 -5.00 -16.82 20.45
C ILE A 315 -4.34 -17.23 21.76
N LEU A 316 -5.05 -18.02 22.55
CA LEU A 316 -4.52 -18.68 23.75
C LEU A 316 -4.29 -20.15 23.43
N ILE A 317 -3.05 -20.61 23.62
CA ILE A 317 -2.68 -22.02 23.46
C ILE A 317 -2.59 -22.63 24.85
N TYR A 318 -3.55 -23.50 25.19
CA TYR A 318 -3.54 -24.21 26.45
C TYR A 318 -2.85 -25.57 26.28
N ARG A 319 -1.62 -25.68 26.81
CA ARG A 319 -0.82 -26.92 26.86
C ARG A 319 -0.69 -27.68 25.55
N ASN A 320 -0.71 -26.96 24.42
CA ASN A 320 -0.72 -27.53 23.06
C ASN A 320 -1.88 -28.50 22.78
N GLN A 321 -2.89 -28.54 23.65
CA GLN A 321 -4.08 -29.38 23.51
C GLN A 321 -5.27 -28.60 22.96
N HIS A 322 -5.41 -27.32 23.34
CA HIS A 322 -6.49 -26.46 22.86
C HIS A 322 -5.95 -25.14 22.34
N ILE A 323 -6.48 -24.70 21.19
CA ILE A 323 -6.24 -23.39 20.59
C ILE A 323 -7.55 -22.62 20.74
N ILE A 324 -7.53 -21.57 21.56
CA ILE A 324 -8.72 -20.80 21.93
C ILE A 324 -8.60 -19.39 21.36
N PHE A 325 -9.53 -18.98 20.52
CA PHE A 325 -9.62 -17.60 20.03
C PHE A 325 -10.38 -16.73 21.01
N LEU A 326 -9.79 -15.58 21.34
CA LEU A 326 -10.27 -14.67 22.38
C LEU A 326 -10.74 -13.35 21.78
N SER A 327 -11.71 -12.73 22.44
CA SER A 327 -12.05 -11.33 22.17
C SER A 327 -10.90 -10.40 22.60
N PRO A 328 -10.77 -9.20 21.99
CA PRO A 328 -9.79 -8.20 22.43
C PRO A 328 -9.95 -7.80 23.90
N TYR A 329 -11.18 -7.82 24.42
CA TYR A 329 -11.48 -7.49 25.81
C TYR A 329 -10.95 -8.58 26.75
N GLU A 330 -11.29 -9.85 26.50
CA GLU A 330 -10.76 -10.98 27.29
C GLU A 330 -9.23 -11.05 27.22
N ALA A 331 -8.65 -10.81 26.03
CA ALA A 331 -7.21 -10.79 25.85
C ALA A 331 -6.52 -9.68 26.66
N ASN A 332 -7.16 -8.52 26.80
CA ASN A 332 -6.65 -7.42 27.61
C ASN A 332 -6.62 -7.78 29.11
N GLU A 333 -7.72 -8.34 29.63
CA GLU A 333 -7.81 -8.77 31.04
C GLU A 333 -6.84 -9.92 31.35
N LEU A 334 -6.67 -10.86 30.40
CA LEU A 334 -5.71 -11.95 30.54
C LEU A 334 -4.26 -11.46 30.49
N MET A 335 -3.98 -10.38 29.74
CA MET A 335 -2.63 -9.82 29.63
C MET A 335 -2.10 -9.41 31.01
N ASP A 336 -2.94 -8.74 31.81
CA ASP A 336 -2.57 -8.31 33.16
C ASP A 336 -2.23 -9.51 34.07
N CYS A 337 -2.95 -10.62 33.92
CA CYS A 337 -2.67 -11.85 34.66
C CYS A 337 -1.42 -12.60 34.17
N LEU A 338 -1.13 -12.53 32.86
CA LEU A 338 0.04 -13.19 32.27
C LEU A 338 1.34 -12.42 32.49
N GLN A 339 1.30 -11.08 32.58
CA GLN A 339 2.46 -10.26 32.93
C GLN A 339 3.07 -10.65 34.28
N TYR A 340 2.23 -11.02 35.25
CA TYR A 340 2.66 -11.54 36.55
C TYR A 340 3.55 -12.79 36.45
N PHE A 341 3.32 -13.67 35.48
CA PHE A 341 4.16 -14.85 35.22
C PHE A 341 5.45 -14.51 34.49
N TYR A 342 5.43 -13.47 33.64
CA TYR A 342 6.61 -12.99 32.92
C TYR A 342 7.63 -12.38 33.89
N ASP A 343 7.17 -11.59 34.86
CA ASP A 343 8.03 -10.92 35.86
C ASP A 343 8.59 -11.87 36.93
N LYS A 344 7.91 -13.01 37.18
CA LYS A 344 8.39 -14.06 38.09
C LYS A 344 9.26 -15.13 37.43
N SER A 345 9.36 -15.14 36.10
CA SER A 345 10.26 -16.07 35.41
C SER A 345 11.70 -15.64 35.68
N PRO A 346 12.54 -16.44 36.39
CA PRO A 346 13.93 -16.08 36.59
C PRO A 346 14.56 -15.97 35.20
N SER A 347 15.05 -14.78 34.88
CA SER A 347 15.68 -14.47 33.62
C SER A 347 16.76 -15.51 33.35
N LYS A 348 16.49 -16.46 32.45
CA LYS A 348 17.54 -17.30 31.87
C LYS A 348 18.41 -16.34 31.07
N LYS A 349 19.48 -15.87 31.71
CA LYS A 349 20.63 -15.27 31.02
C LYS A 349 21.10 -16.30 29.99
N LEU A 350 20.95 -15.96 28.72
CA LEU A 350 21.75 -16.46 27.61
C LEU A 350 22.62 -15.30 27.15
#